data_AF-W5WDC0-F1
#
_entry.id   AF-W5WDC0-F1
#
_cell.length_a   1.000
_cell.length_b   1.000
_cell.length_c   1.000
_cell.angle_alpha   90.00
_cell.angle_beta   90.00
_cell.angle_gamma   90.00
#
_symmetry.space_group_name_H-M   'P 1'
#
loop_
_entity.id
_entity.type
_entity.pdbx_description
1 polymer ?
#
loop_
_entity_poly.entity_id
_entity_poly.type
_entity_poly.pdbx_seq_one_letter_code
_entity_poly.pdbx_strand_id
1 'polypeptide(L)'
;MPGPRHSSRSVRLDQRISCTAEPINIARRQLLAEGGPLMPDATGRQAELEAALLPAVTLTRTDYARPIVLQTRPSNRALSLEIVEDAVESLLAAWLPARGEHHFGGVPGLRPRPGRDHLDLHVLDAKGQVAGLVRLLGVSRRRWRAAASQLVNDEDCTPVWLLHQHEFTETEQRVLFHLRRTAKPIQLMSAVLRRLALWRDAMWIETSAWGKSLWVCWGAEPQATVLTELLHDKACRIPGAFVTPERLPGQAHGIVFSLLDNAACTPPFASRTTSAQQDEEDLERRRFLACAAAIFANSVPLSELWLATPRLSNKLGHFALRQAEAAIGHARALAAHGRADMARGAAAVELHRLRDLPTMVPTPELAVQAQQVLSELTTLSQHYSVIQ
;
A
#
# COMPACT_ATOMS: atom_id res chain seq x y z
N MET A 1 42.99 9.01 25.62
CA MET A 1 42.53 9.81 24.46
C MET A 1 41.01 9.92 24.54
N PRO A 2 40.42 11.05 24.95
CA PRO A 2 38.96 11.22 24.88
C PRO A 2 38.53 11.24 23.40
N GLY A 3 37.60 10.36 23.03
CA GLY A 3 37.05 10.30 21.66
C GLY A 3 36.33 11.60 21.27
N PRO A 4 36.15 11.85 19.95
CA PRO A 4 35.46 13.04 19.46
C PRO A 4 34.04 13.10 20.04
N ARG A 5 33.75 14.17 20.80
CA ARG A 5 32.40 14.45 21.29
C ARG A 5 31.55 14.89 20.10
N HIS A 6 30.84 13.97 19.48
CA HIS A 6 29.79 14.33 18.53
C HIS A 6 28.77 15.20 19.26
N SER A 7 28.57 16.42 18.78
CA SER A 7 27.50 17.28 19.33
C SER A 7 26.17 16.54 19.21
N SER A 8 25.35 16.57 20.25
CA SER A 8 24.00 15.94 20.27
C SER A 8 23.14 16.34 19.07
N ARG A 9 23.44 17.50 18.48
CA ARG A 9 22.80 18.03 17.28
C ARG A 9 23.17 17.30 15.99
N SER A 10 24.43 16.87 15.83
CA SER A 10 24.84 16.08 14.66
C SER A 10 24.13 14.72 14.63
N VAL A 11 24.11 14.04 15.77
CA VAL A 11 23.45 12.73 15.92
C VAL A 11 21.96 12.83 15.59
N ARG A 12 21.26 13.86 16.10
CA ARG A 12 19.85 14.11 15.80
C ARG A 12 19.58 14.39 14.31
N LEU A 13 20.52 15.04 13.63
CA LEU A 13 20.41 15.34 12.20
C LEU A 13 20.54 14.06 11.37
N ASP A 14 21.57 13.26 11.64
CA ASP A 14 21.80 11.99 10.94
C ASP A 14 20.62 11.03 11.12
N GLN A 15 20.10 10.93 12.35
CA GLN A 15 18.89 10.16 12.66
C GLN A 15 17.65 10.63 11.89
N ARG A 16 17.43 11.94 11.76
CA ARG A 16 16.29 12.45 10.98
C ARG A 16 16.42 12.08 9.51
N ILE A 17 17.61 12.26 8.94
CA ILE A 17 17.91 11.94 7.55
C ILE A 17 17.67 10.45 7.29
N SER A 18 18.05 9.56 8.22
CA SER A 18 17.78 8.12 8.07
C SER A 18 16.28 7.80 8.12
N CYS A 19 15.49 8.43 8.99
CA CYS A 19 14.05 8.12 9.10
C CYS A 19 13.20 8.69 7.95
N THR A 20 13.64 9.79 7.33
CA THR A 20 12.83 10.59 6.37
C THR A 20 13.38 10.59 4.95
N ALA A 21 14.65 10.19 4.78
CA ALA A 21 15.45 10.41 3.57
C ALA A 21 15.60 11.90 3.18
N GLU A 22 15.42 12.84 4.12
CA GLU A 22 15.57 14.26 3.83
C GLU A 22 16.99 14.69 3.46
N PRO A 23 17.17 15.63 2.51
CA PRO A 23 18.46 16.29 2.31
C PRO A 23 18.90 17.01 3.59
N ILE A 24 20.20 16.97 3.90
CA ILE A 24 20.78 17.52 5.13
C ILE A 24 20.36 18.96 5.44
N ASN A 25 20.25 19.81 4.41
CA ASN A 25 19.87 21.22 4.56
C ASN A 25 18.38 21.42 4.90
N ILE A 26 17.53 20.45 4.54
CA ILE A 26 16.10 20.46 4.88
C ILE A 26 15.92 19.96 6.31
N ALA A 27 16.49 18.80 6.63
CA ALA A 27 16.44 18.23 7.98
C ALA A 27 17.00 19.21 9.04
N ARG A 28 18.12 19.90 8.73
CA ARG A 28 18.70 20.92 9.60
C ARG A 28 17.76 22.11 9.85
N ARG A 29 17.05 22.57 8.81
CA ARG A 29 16.11 23.70 8.91
C ARG A 29 14.89 23.33 9.74
N GLN A 30 14.32 22.14 9.55
CA GLN A 30 13.17 21.69 10.34
C GLN A 30 13.56 21.45 11.80
N LEU A 31 14.72 20.85 12.06
CA LEU A 31 15.23 20.69 13.42
C LEU A 31 15.39 22.02 14.17
N LEU A 32 15.78 23.08 13.46
CA LEU A 32 15.87 24.43 14.01
C LEU A 32 14.51 25.07 14.25
N ALA A 33 13.54 24.82 13.36
CA ALA A 33 12.24 25.48 13.40
C ALA A 33 11.27 24.84 14.40
N GLU A 34 11.28 23.51 14.55
CA GLU A 34 10.17 22.81 15.18
C GLU A 34 10.39 22.48 16.66
N GLY A 35 11.64 22.48 17.17
CA GLY A 35 11.97 22.26 18.59
C GLY A 35 11.47 20.95 19.22
N GLY A 36 10.73 20.13 18.47
CA GLY A 36 9.93 19.00 18.94
C GLY A 36 10.52 17.63 18.62
N PRO A 37 9.69 16.57 18.60
CA PRO A 37 10.13 15.22 18.26
C PRO A 37 10.69 15.17 16.83
N LEU A 38 11.66 14.28 16.60
CA LEU A 38 12.29 14.12 15.28
C LEU A 38 11.27 13.76 14.19
N MET A 39 10.25 12.98 14.58
CA MET A 39 9.14 12.55 13.75
C MET A 39 7.86 12.86 14.51
N PRO A 40 7.17 13.99 14.26
CA PRO A 40 5.90 14.25 14.89
C PRO A 40 4.86 13.25 14.39
N ASP A 41 3.99 12.77 15.27
CA ASP A 41 2.83 11.97 14.86
C ASP A 41 1.67 12.89 14.48
N ALA A 42 0.87 12.48 13.49
CA ALA A 42 -0.34 13.20 13.14
C ALA A 42 -1.41 12.99 14.21
N THR A 43 -2.31 13.95 14.37
CA THR A 43 -3.50 13.81 15.21
C THR A 43 -4.76 14.17 14.43
N GLY A 44 -5.92 13.72 14.92
CA GLY A 44 -7.23 14.05 14.34
C GLY A 44 -7.34 13.72 12.85
N ARG A 45 -7.87 14.68 12.08
CA ARG A 45 -8.13 14.54 10.64
C ARG A 45 -6.88 14.37 9.78
N GLN A 46 -5.75 14.91 10.21
CA GLN A 46 -4.47 14.68 9.53
C GLN A 46 -4.08 13.20 9.58
N ALA A 47 -4.25 12.55 10.74
CA ALA A 47 -3.93 11.13 10.89
C ALA A 47 -4.89 10.26 10.07
N GLU A 48 -6.18 10.60 10.03
CA GLU A 48 -7.17 9.92 9.19
C GLU A 48 -6.84 10.02 7.70
N LEU A 49 -6.45 11.22 7.24
CA LEU A 49 -6.02 11.42 5.86
C LEU A 49 -4.80 10.55 5.53
N GLU A 50 -3.74 10.63 6.33
CA GLU A 50 -2.53 9.85 6.12
C GLU A 50 -2.81 8.34 6.14
N ALA A 51 -3.66 7.87 7.06
CA ALA A 51 -4.08 6.48 7.12
C ALA A 51 -4.86 6.02 5.88
N ALA A 52 -5.70 6.89 5.31
CA ALA A 52 -6.45 6.59 4.09
C ALA A 52 -5.54 6.51 2.84
N LEU A 53 -4.44 7.26 2.83
CA LEU A 53 -3.50 7.29 1.70
C LEU A 53 -2.52 6.10 1.71
N LEU A 54 -2.16 5.58 2.89
CA LEU A 54 -1.16 4.51 3.03
C LEU A 54 -1.42 3.29 2.13
N PRO A 55 -2.62 2.68 2.10
CA PRO A 55 -2.85 1.49 1.27
C PRO A 55 -2.56 1.75 -0.21
N ALA A 56 -3.04 2.87 -0.74
CA ALA A 56 -2.85 3.25 -2.14
C ALA A 56 -1.37 3.50 -2.47
N VAL A 57 -0.58 4.04 -1.53
CA VAL A 57 0.87 4.21 -1.73
C VAL A 57 1.59 2.87 -1.81
N THR A 58 1.11 1.87 -1.08
CA THR A 58 1.75 0.56 -1.03
C THR A 58 1.23 -0.38 -2.12
N LEU A 59 -0.02 -0.24 -2.56
CA LEU A 59 -0.65 -1.16 -3.52
C LEU A 59 -0.26 -0.94 -4.98
N THR A 60 0.42 0.16 -5.34
CA THR A 60 0.92 0.41 -6.70
C THR A 60 2.08 -0.53 -7.05
N ARG A 61 1.78 -1.84 -7.18
CA ARG A 61 2.74 -2.94 -7.43
C ARG A 61 2.78 -3.40 -8.89
N THR A 62 1.86 -2.95 -9.75
CA THR A 62 1.70 -3.56 -11.08
C THR A 62 2.79 -3.15 -12.06
N ASP A 63 3.30 -1.92 -11.99
CA ASP A 63 4.22 -1.41 -13.00
C ASP A 63 5.58 -0.93 -12.44
N TYR A 64 5.70 -0.74 -11.12
CA TYR A 64 6.90 -0.20 -10.51
C TYR A 64 7.64 -1.27 -9.70
N ALA A 65 8.88 -1.53 -10.08
CA ALA A 65 9.79 -2.44 -9.35
C ALA A 65 10.36 -1.83 -8.05
N ARG A 66 9.80 -0.70 -7.58
CA ARG A 66 10.33 0.12 -6.47
C ARG A 66 9.20 0.88 -5.76
N PRO A 67 9.40 1.32 -4.50
CA PRO A 67 8.41 2.07 -3.74
C PRO A 67 8.22 3.44 -4.38
N ILE A 68 6.97 3.89 -4.47
CA ILE A 68 6.66 5.15 -5.16
C ILE A 68 7.09 6.38 -4.35
N VAL A 69 7.16 6.29 -3.02
CA VAL A 69 7.57 7.39 -2.14
C VAL A 69 9.07 7.33 -1.92
N LEU A 70 9.78 8.30 -2.49
CA LEU A 70 11.22 8.46 -2.37
C LEU A 70 11.59 9.12 -1.03
N GLN A 71 10.73 10.03 -0.58
CA GLN A 71 11.01 10.85 0.60
C GLN A 71 9.73 11.24 1.33
N THR A 72 9.80 11.30 2.66
CA THR A 72 8.74 11.83 3.52
C THR A 72 9.26 13.07 4.26
N ARG A 73 8.45 14.13 4.37
CA ARG A 73 8.74 15.33 5.17
C ARG A 73 7.58 15.59 6.12
N PRO A 74 7.55 14.90 7.27
CA PRO A 74 6.50 15.10 8.24
C PRO A 74 6.66 16.45 8.93
N SER A 75 5.52 17.11 9.17
CA SER A 75 5.38 18.26 10.05
C SER A 75 4.17 18.07 10.97
N ASN A 76 3.96 18.98 11.91
CA ASN A 76 2.80 18.93 12.81
C ASN A 76 1.45 19.12 12.10
N ARG A 77 1.43 19.76 10.92
CA ARG A 77 0.18 20.15 10.22
C ARG A 77 0.01 19.52 8.84
N ALA A 78 1.07 18.95 8.28
CA ALA A 78 1.07 18.41 6.95
C ALA A 78 2.12 17.32 6.80
N LEU A 79 1.96 16.49 5.77
CA LEU A 79 2.96 15.54 5.31
C LEU A 79 3.34 15.91 3.88
N SER A 80 4.61 16.19 3.61
CA SER A 80 5.07 16.30 2.22
C SER A 80 5.68 14.99 1.77
N LEU A 81 5.37 14.57 0.54
CA LEU A 81 5.85 13.35 -0.07
C LEU A 81 6.56 13.70 -1.38
N GLU A 82 7.74 13.13 -1.57
CA GLU A 82 8.40 13.12 -2.87
C GLU A 82 8.13 11.77 -3.52
N ILE A 83 7.55 11.79 -4.72
CA ILE A 83 7.06 10.59 -5.40
C ILE A 83 7.82 10.43 -6.71
N VAL A 84 8.05 9.18 -7.12
CA VAL A 84 8.54 8.84 -8.46
C VAL A 84 7.67 9.48 -9.53
N GLU A 85 8.28 10.18 -10.49
CA GLU A 85 7.56 11.01 -11.47
C GLU A 85 6.52 10.23 -12.28
N ASP A 86 6.85 8.99 -12.63
CA ASP A 86 5.97 8.12 -13.43
C ASP A 86 4.76 7.66 -12.62
N ALA A 87 4.88 7.52 -11.30
CA ALA A 87 3.81 7.01 -10.43
C ALA A 87 2.74 8.05 -10.08
N VAL A 88 2.92 9.32 -10.47
CA VAL A 88 2.01 10.42 -10.11
C VAL A 88 0.59 10.17 -10.62
N GLU A 89 0.44 9.70 -11.86
CA GLU A 89 -0.88 9.47 -12.49
C GLU A 89 -1.62 8.34 -11.76
N SER A 90 -1.00 7.16 -11.64
CA SER A 90 -1.58 6.00 -10.96
C SER A 90 -1.89 6.28 -9.48
N LEU A 91 -1.03 7.03 -8.79
CA LEU A 91 -1.28 7.40 -7.41
C LEU A 91 -2.48 8.35 -7.28
N LEU A 92 -2.57 9.35 -8.15
CA LEU A 92 -3.69 10.29 -8.14
C LEU A 92 -5.00 9.60 -8.53
N ALA A 93 -4.98 8.63 -9.45
CA ALA A 93 -6.13 7.77 -9.74
C ALA A 93 -6.62 7.03 -8.49
N ALA A 94 -5.69 6.47 -7.70
CA ALA A 94 -6.01 5.72 -6.49
C ALA A 94 -6.47 6.61 -5.31
N TRP A 95 -6.07 7.88 -5.28
CA TRP A 95 -6.35 8.79 -4.17
C TRP A 95 -7.52 9.73 -4.40
N LEU A 96 -7.67 10.26 -5.61
CA LEU A 96 -8.67 11.28 -5.88
C LEU A 96 -10.07 10.64 -5.95
N PRO A 97 -11.08 11.28 -5.34
CA PRO A 97 -12.40 10.69 -5.25
C PRO A 97 -13.06 10.62 -6.63
N ALA A 98 -13.43 9.42 -7.04
CA ALA A 98 -14.09 9.14 -8.31
C ALA A 98 -15.28 8.20 -8.07
N ARG A 99 -16.34 8.39 -8.85
CA ARG A 99 -17.54 7.56 -8.82
C ARG A 99 -17.60 6.72 -10.09
N GLY A 100 -17.47 5.42 -9.96
CA GLY A 100 -17.81 4.46 -11.01
C GLY A 100 -19.28 4.04 -10.92
N GLU A 101 -19.71 3.17 -11.83
CA GLU A 101 -21.10 2.69 -11.91
C GLU A 101 -21.56 2.00 -10.61
N HIS A 102 -20.67 1.21 -10.00
CA HIS A 102 -20.99 0.38 -8.84
C HIS A 102 -20.08 0.59 -7.63
N HIS A 103 -19.15 1.54 -7.70
CA HIS A 103 -18.18 1.74 -6.64
C HIS A 103 -17.76 3.21 -6.51
N PHE A 104 -17.21 3.52 -5.34
CA PHE A 104 -16.55 4.78 -5.06
C PHE A 104 -15.06 4.50 -4.87
N GLY A 105 -14.24 5.13 -5.70
CA GLY A 105 -12.77 5.09 -5.61
C GLY A 105 -12.22 6.33 -4.89
N GLY A 106 -11.02 6.21 -4.35
CA GLY A 106 -10.29 7.31 -3.73
C GLY A 106 -10.67 7.64 -2.29
N VAL A 107 -10.09 8.73 -1.79
CA VAL A 107 -10.29 9.24 -0.43
C VAL A 107 -11.43 10.26 -0.42
N PRO A 108 -12.54 10.02 0.32
CA PRO A 108 -13.65 10.95 0.39
C PRO A 108 -13.23 12.33 0.89
N GLY A 109 -13.69 13.40 0.21
CA GLY A 109 -13.41 14.78 0.58
C GLY A 109 -12.00 15.27 0.23
N LEU A 110 -11.18 14.44 -0.43
CA LEU A 110 -9.85 14.86 -0.89
C LEU A 110 -9.98 15.77 -2.10
N ARG A 111 -9.26 16.88 -2.09
CA ARG A 111 -9.33 17.91 -3.13
C ARG A 111 -7.91 18.35 -3.55
N PRO A 112 -7.61 18.42 -4.85
CA PRO A 112 -6.33 18.90 -5.35
C PRO A 112 -6.30 20.42 -5.43
N ARG A 113 -5.19 21.02 -4.99
CA ARG A 113 -4.88 22.45 -5.14
C ARG A 113 -3.47 22.60 -5.72
N PRO A 114 -3.32 22.87 -7.03
CA PRO A 114 -2.01 22.96 -7.64
C PRO A 114 -1.26 24.22 -7.18
N GLY A 115 -0.03 24.02 -6.71
CA GLY A 115 0.96 25.06 -6.48
C GLY A 115 1.83 25.31 -7.71
N ARG A 116 2.95 26.01 -7.53
CA ARG A 116 3.92 26.26 -8.61
C ARG A 116 4.68 24.98 -8.99
N ASP A 117 5.21 24.29 -7.98
CA ASP A 117 6.14 23.16 -8.04
C ASP A 117 5.70 21.97 -7.18
N HIS A 118 4.45 21.99 -6.72
CA HIS A 118 3.86 20.97 -5.88
C HIS A 118 2.34 20.90 -6.09
N LEU A 119 1.74 19.80 -5.61
CA LEU A 119 0.30 19.62 -5.54
C LEU A 119 -0.12 19.44 -4.08
N ASP A 120 -0.96 20.33 -3.57
CA ASP A 120 -1.54 20.20 -2.24
C ASP A 120 -2.85 19.41 -2.31
N LEU A 121 -2.91 18.29 -1.61
CA LEU A 121 -4.09 17.46 -1.43
C LEU A 121 -4.66 17.73 -0.04
N HIS A 122 -5.81 18.40 0.00
CA HIS A 122 -6.47 18.76 1.24
C HIS A 122 -7.71 17.90 1.45
N VAL A 123 -7.94 17.48 2.70
CA VAL A 123 -9.23 16.91 3.10
C VAL A 123 -10.07 17.98 3.77
N LEU A 124 -11.33 18.08 3.36
CA LEU A 124 -12.28 19.00 3.96
C LEU A 124 -12.88 18.41 5.25
N ASP A 125 -13.26 19.25 6.20
CA ASP A 125 -14.16 18.87 7.29
C ASP A 125 -15.64 19.06 6.91
N ALA A 126 -16.54 18.76 7.84
CA ALA A 126 -17.98 18.93 7.63
C ALA A 126 -18.43 20.38 7.39
N LYS A 127 -17.56 21.36 7.67
CA LYS A 127 -17.78 22.80 7.43
C LYS A 127 -17.09 23.29 6.16
N GLY A 128 -16.52 22.39 5.34
CA GLY A 128 -15.76 22.73 4.15
C GLY A 128 -14.40 23.38 4.43
N GLN A 129 -13.88 23.28 5.66
CA GLN A 129 -12.56 23.81 6.02
C GLN A 129 -11.48 22.75 5.83
N VAL A 130 -10.24 23.18 5.55
CA VAL A 130 -9.10 22.26 5.42
C VAL A 130 -8.77 21.65 6.78
N ALA A 131 -8.93 20.33 6.89
CA ALA A 131 -8.73 19.57 8.12
C ALA A 131 -7.46 18.73 8.13
N GLY A 132 -6.89 18.48 6.95
CA GLY A 132 -5.61 17.79 6.77
C GLY A 132 -5.03 18.12 5.40
N LEU A 133 -3.70 18.02 5.28
CA LEU A 133 -2.92 18.39 4.12
C LEU A 133 -1.82 17.37 3.86
N VAL A 134 -1.77 16.87 2.62
CA VAL A 134 -0.62 16.16 2.08
C VAL A 134 -0.12 16.92 0.86
N ARG A 135 1.19 17.16 0.79
CA ARG A 135 1.82 17.90 -0.31
C ARG A 135 2.66 16.96 -1.15
N LEU A 136 2.38 16.88 -2.45
CA LEU A 136 3.21 16.15 -3.39
C LEU A 136 4.25 17.08 -4.01
N LEU A 137 5.52 16.84 -3.67
CA LEU A 137 6.65 17.60 -4.16
C LEU A 137 7.03 17.17 -5.58
N GLY A 138 7.48 18.11 -6.41
CA GLY A 138 7.85 17.84 -7.80
C GLY A 138 6.65 17.77 -8.77
N VAL A 139 5.42 17.70 -8.26
CA VAL A 139 4.20 17.73 -9.07
C VAL A 139 3.87 19.16 -9.48
N SER A 140 4.51 19.64 -10.54
CA SER A 140 4.26 20.99 -11.08
C SER A 140 2.83 21.19 -11.57
N ARG A 141 2.39 22.45 -11.72
CA ARG A 141 1.07 22.77 -12.29
C ARG A 141 0.87 22.16 -13.69
N ARG A 142 1.92 22.08 -14.51
CA ARG A 142 1.88 21.46 -15.84
C ARG A 142 1.65 19.95 -15.72
N ARG A 143 2.39 19.28 -14.84
CA ARG A 143 2.28 17.83 -14.60
C ARG A 143 0.90 17.48 -14.05
N TRP A 144 0.41 18.25 -13.07
CA TRP A 144 -0.95 18.09 -12.54
C TRP A 144 -2.00 18.19 -13.65
N ARG A 145 -1.94 19.19 -14.53
CA ARG A 145 -2.90 19.32 -15.64
C ARG A 145 -2.88 18.12 -16.59
N ALA A 146 -1.71 17.57 -16.88
CA ALA A 146 -1.57 16.39 -17.73
C ALA A 146 -2.24 15.17 -17.07
N ALA A 147 -1.90 14.89 -15.80
CA ALA A 147 -2.51 13.80 -15.04
C ALA A 147 -4.03 13.98 -14.88
N ALA A 148 -4.48 15.18 -14.51
CA ALA A 148 -5.89 15.52 -14.37
C ALA A 148 -6.67 15.31 -15.68
N SER A 149 -6.09 15.67 -16.83
CA SER A 149 -6.74 15.46 -18.13
C SER A 149 -6.96 13.99 -18.42
N GLN A 150 -6.00 13.12 -18.07
CA GLN A 150 -6.17 11.68 -18.26
C GLN A 150 -7.27 11.12 -17.35
N LEU A 151 -7.26 11.51 -16.07
CA LEU A 151 -8.26 11.07 -15.08
C LEU A 151 -9.68 11.54 -15.41
N VAL A 152 -9.83 12.67 -16.12
CA VAL A 152 -11.14 13.18 -16.57
C VAL A 152 -11.64 12.45 -17.81
N ASN A 153 -10.73 11.91 -18.62
CA ASN A 153 -11.07 11.19 -19.85
C ASN A 153 -11.33 9.69 -19.62
N ASP A 154 -11.30 9.23 -18.36
CA ASP A 154 -11.65 7.86 -17.99
C ASP A 154 -13.19 7.70 -18.06
N GLU A 155 -13.66 6.98 -19.08
CA GLU A 155 -15.09 6.80 -19.35
C GLU A 155 -15.82 6.04 -18.23
N ASP A 156 -15.10 5.22 -17.46
CA ASP A 156 -15.67 4.37 -16.40
C ASP A 156 -15.84 5.13 -15.08
N CYS A 157 -15.27 6.34 -14.96
CA CYS A 157 -15.17 7.06 -13.69
C CYS A 157 -15.56 8.54 -13.82
N THR A 158 -16.50 8.99 -12.99
CA THR A 158 -16.81 10.43 -12.84
C THR A 158 -15.94 11.06 -11.75
N PRO A 159 -15.08 12.06 -12.05
CA PRO A 159 -14.19 12.69 -11.06
C PRO A 159 -14.97 13.62 -10.11
N VAL A 160 -15.25 13.15 -8.89
CA VAL A 160 -16.01 13.90 -7.88
C VAL A 160 -15.28 15.16 -7.43
N TRP A 161 -13.95 15.09 -7.33
CA TRP A 161 -13.11 16.22 -6.94
C TRP A 161 -13.19 17.42 -7.89
N LEU A 162 -13.54 17.20 -9.16
CA LEU A 162 -13.68 18.25 -10.15
C LEU A 162 -15.02 18.96 -10.03
N LEU A 163 -16.10 18.18 -9.79
CA LEU A 163 -17.48 18.66 -9.74
C LEU A 163 -17.82 19.35 -8.41
N HIS A 164 -17.26 18.88 -7.28
CA HIS A 164 -17.61 19.37 -5.94
C HIS A 164 -16.37 19.84 -5.16
N GLN A 165 -15.81 20.98 -5.55
CA GLN A 165 -14.51 21.44 -5.03
C GLN A 165 -14.52 21.87 -3.56
N HIS A 166 -15.67 22.25 -3.00
CA HIS A 166 -15.77 22.89 -1.68
C HIS A 166 -16.70 22.17 -0.70
N GLU A 167 -17.30 21.05 -1.11
CA GLU A 167 -18.28 20.33 -0.31
C GLU A 167 -18.16 18.83 -0.51
N PHE A 168 -18.71 18.09 0.45
CA PHE A 168 -18.87 16.64 0.35
C PHE A 168 -20.15 16.30 -0.41
N THR A 169 -20.05 15.39 -1.36
CA THR A 169 -21.23 14.73 -1.94
C THR A 169 -21.87 13.77 -0.94
N GLU A 170 -23.15 13.46 -1.11
CA GLU A 170 -23.84 12.44 -0.29
C GLU A 170 -23.15 11.08 -0.35
N THR A 171 -22.59 10.72 -1.51
CA THR A 171 -21.83 9.47 -1.68
C THR A 171 -20.55 9.49 -0.86
N GLU A 172 -19.78 10.58 -0.87
CA GLU A 172 -18.59 10.72 -0.04
C GLU A 172 -18.94 10.65 1.46
N GLN A 173 -20.05 11.28 1.89
CA GLN A 173 -20.50 11.23 3.28
C GLN A 173 -20.86 9.80 3.71
N ARG A 174 -21.57 9.04 2.86
CA ARG A 174 -21.89 7.63 3.11
C ARG A 174 -20.63 6.77 3.23
N VAL A 175 -19.68 6.91 2.31
CA VAL A 175 -18.41 6.17 2.35
C VAL A 175 -17.63 6.53 3.62
N LEU A 176 -17.53 7.81 3.96
CA LEU A 176 -16.85 8.27 5.16
C LEU A 176 -17.50 7.72 6.44
N PHE A 177 -18.83 7.66 6.49
CA PHE A 177 -19.57 7.05 7.59
C PHE A 177 -19.22 5.56 7.74
N HIS A 178 -19.17 4.81 6.64
CA HIS A 178 -18.76 3.40 6.67
C HIS A 178 -17.30 3.21 7.09
N LEU A 179 -16.38 4.02 6.57
CA LEU A 179 -14.95 3.95 6.92
C LEU A 179 -14.72 4.19 8.41
N ARG A 180 -15.44 5.15 9.03
CA ARG A 180 -15.34 5.41 10.48
C ARG A 180 -15.83 4.24 11.34
N ARG A 181 -16.69 3.37 10.80
CA ARG A 181 -17.13 2.15 11.49
C ARG A 181 -16.14 1.01 11.37
N THR A 182 -15.29 1.01 10.34
CA THR A 182 -14.20 0.05 10.25
C THR A 182 -13.12 0.43 11.27
N ALA A 183 -12.95 -0.39 12.31
CA ALA A 183 -11.88 -0.22 13.28
C ALA A 183 -10.53 -0.48 12.58
N LYS A 184 -9.90 0.60 12.11
CA LYS A 184 -8.54 0.60 11.58
C LYS A 184 -7.60 1.31 12.57
N PRO A 185 -6.34 0.88 12.70
CA PRO A 185 -5.38 1.53 13.57
C PRO A 185 -4.83 2.80 12.90
N ILE A 186 -5.68 3.83 12.79
CA ILE A 186 -5.39 5.10 12.09
C ILE A 186 -4.03 5.67 12.49
N GLN A 187 -3.72 5.65 13.78
CA GLN A 187 -2.45 6.15 14.32
C GLN A 187 -1.24 5.35 13.81
N LEU A 188 -1.32 4.02 13.75
CA LEU A 188 -0.25 3.19 13.20
C LEU A 188 -0.08 3.44 11.70
N MET A 189 -1.18 3.50 10.95
CA MET A 189 -1.14 3.71 9.50
C MET A 189 -0.51 5.07 9.16
N SER A 190 -0.94 6.14 9.83
CA SER A 190 -0.33 7.46 9.68
C SER A 190 1.15 7.45 10.08
N ALA A 191 1.50 6.85 11.22
CA ALA A 191 2.88 6.79 11.69
C ALA A 191 3.81 6.02 10.75
N VAL A 192 3.32 4.92 10.15
CA VAL A 192 4.04 4.16 9.13
C VAL A 192 4.21 4.98 7.86
N LEU A 193 3.16 5.65 7.36
CA LEU A 193 3.28 6.51 6.17
C LEU A 193 4.34 7.61 6.37
N ARG A 194 4.39 8.24 7.54
CA ARG A 194 5.41 9.27 7.85
C ARG A 194 6.83 8.73 7.81
N ARG A 195 7.01 7.42 8.05
CA ARG A 195 8.30 6.71 8.10
C ARG A 195 8.55 5.85 6.86
N LEU A 196 7.74 5.99 5.81
CA LEU A 196 7.79 5.10 4.66
C LEU A 196 9.14 5.11 3.93
N ALA A 197 9.90 6.21 4.04
CA ALA A 197 11.27 6.31 3.52
C ALA A 197 12.25 5.27 4.12
N LEU A 198 11.94 4.67 5.28
CA LEU A 198 12.72 3.56 5.83
C LEU A 198 12.70 2.31 4.93
N TRP A 199 11.70 2.17 4.05
CA TRP A 199 11.56 1.08 3.10
C TRP A 199 12.00 1.46 1.68
N ARG A 200 12.74 2.57 1.48
CA ARG A 200 13.11 3.07 0.14
C ARG A 200 13.86 2.06 -0.74
N ASP A 201 14.54 1.10 -0.12
CA ASP A 201 15.34 0.08 -0.79
C ASP A 201 14.56 -1.22 -1.06
N ALA A 202 13.27 -1.26 -0.69
CA ALA A 202 12.38 -2.38 -0.95
C ALA A 202 12.00 -2.48 -2.42
N MET A 203 11.81 -3.70 -2.92
CA MET A 203 11.31 -3.90 -4.29
C MET A 203 9.82 -3.57 -4.41
N TRP A 204 9.06 -3.85 -3.36
CA TRP A 204 7.63 -3.57 -3.24
C TRP A 204 7.29 -3.47 -1.76
N ILE A 205 6.20 -2.79 -1.40
CA ILE A 205 5.69 -2.72 -0.03
C ILE A 205 4.20 -3.01 -0.09
N GLU A 206 3.64 -3.73 0.86
CA GLU A 206 2.20 -3.94 0.97
C GLU A 206 1.78 -3.77 2.43
N THR A 207 0.60 -3.17 2.63
CA THR A 207 0.07 -2.92 3.96
C THR A 207 -1.32 -3.50 4.12
N SER A 208 -1.55 -4.12 5.27
CA SER A 208 -2.84 -4.70 5.64
C SER A 208 -3.16 -4.38 7.09
N ALA A 209 -4.33 -3.80 7.33
CA ALA A 209 -4.76 -3.40 8.66
C ALA A 209 -5.89 -4.29 9.17
N TRP A 210 -5.77 -4.76 10.41
CA TRP A 210 -6.78 -5.60 11.07
C TRP A 210 -6.94 -5.22 12.54
N GLY A 211 -8.14 -4.80 12.92
CA GLY A 211 -8.42 -4.35 14.29
C GLY A 211 -7.47 -3.23 14.72
N LYS A 212 -6.63 -3.52 15.71
CA LYS A 212 -5.63 -2.58 16.28
C LYS A 212 -4.20 -2.82 15.76
N SER A 213 -4.04 -3.69 14.78
CA SER A 213 -2.75 -4.08 14.22
C SER A 213 -2.63 -3.70 12.75
N LEU A 214 -1.41 -3.38 12.35
CA LEU A 214 -1.03 -3.09 10.99
C LEU A 214 0.12 -4.02 10.60
N TRP A 215 -0.07 -4.77 9.54
CA TRP A 215 0.97 -5.58 8.92
C TRP A 215 1.56 -4.83 7.74
N VAL A 216 2.88 -4.82 7.66
CA VAL A 216 3.65 -4.26 6.55
C VAL A 216 4.57 -5.36 6.06
N CYS A 217 4.43 -5.76 4.80
CA CYS A 217 5.33 -6.71 4.16
C CYS A 217 6.01 -6.06 2.95
N TRP A 218 7.21 -6.51 2.63
CA TRP A 218 7.98 -5.99 1.51
C TRP A 218 8.95 -7.05 0.98
N GLY A 219 9.46 -6.83 -0.23
CA GLY A 219 10.45 -7.72 -0.85
C GLY A 219 11.86 -7.12 -0.84
N ALA A 220 12.86 -7.99 -0.73
CA ALA A 220 14.28 -7.65 -0.73
C ALA A 220 14.70 -6.80 0.49
N GLU A 221 15.46 -5.73 0.33
CA GLU A 221 15.95 -4.93 1.46
C GLU A 221 14.89 -3.91 1.96
N PRO A 222 15.02 -3.31 3.15
CA PRO A 222 15.93 -3.71 4.22
C PRO A 222 15.47 -5.00 4.92
N GLN A 223 16.39 -5.72 5.56
CA GLN A 223 16.01 -6.83 6.44
C GLN A 223 15.06 -6.40 7.58
N ALA A 224 14.06 -7.23 7.88
CA ALA A 224 13.08 -6.96 8.94
C ALA A 224 13.71 -6.66 10.31
N THR A 225 14.82 -7.31 10.65
CA THR A 225 15.55 -7.10 11.92
C THR A 225 16.15 -5.70 12.00
N VAL A 226 16.88 -5.28 10.97
CA VAL A 226 17.46 -3.92 10.86
C VAL A 226 16.37 -2.86 10.98
N LEU A 227 15.27 -3.05 10.26
CA LEU A 227 14.17 -2.10 10.27
C LEU A 227 13.46 -2.05 11.64
N THR A 228 13.28 -3.20 12.29
CA THR A 228 12.71 -3.27 13.64
C THR A 228 13.59 -2.55 14.66
N GLU A 229 14.92 -2.73 14.58
CA GLU A 229 15.88 -2.01 15.43
C GLU A 229 15.77 -0.49 15.24
N LEU A 230 15.70 -0.02 13.98
CA LEU A 230 15.49 1.40 13.68
C LEU A 230 14.15 1.92 14.24
N LEU A 231 13.08 1.13 14.14
CA LEU A 231 11.77 1.47 14.68
C LEU A 231 11.71 1.39 16.21
N HIS A 232 12.71 0.81 16.87
CA HIS A 232 12.89 0.91 18.33
C HIS A 232 13.75 2.09 18.76
N ASP A 233 14.60 2.62 17.86
CA ASP A 233 15.38 3.84 18.13
C ASP A 233 14.45 5.03 18.40
N LYS A 234 14.79 5.84 19.42
CA LYS A 234 14.00 7.01 19.83
C LYS A 234 13.67 7.97 18.69
N ALA A 235 14.49 8.03 17.64
CA ALA A 235 14.29 8.90 16.50
C ALA A 235 13.20 8.44 15.53
N CYS A 236 13.17 7.14 15.20
CA CYS A 236 12.17 6.58 14.27
C CYS A 236 11.04 5.83 14.97
N ARG A 237 11.06 5.75 16.31
CA ARG A 237 10.03 5.05 17.10
C ARG A 237 8.62 5.52 16.77
N ILE A 238 7.69 4.58 16.70
CA ILE A 238 6.25 4.84 16.69
C ILE A 238 5.74 4.74 18.15
N PRO A 239 5.35 5.86 18.78
CA PRO A 239 4.88 5.84 20.16
C PRO A 239 3.65 4.95 20.35
N GLY A 240 3.66 4.14 21.42
CA GLY A 240 2.55 3.25 21.75
C GLY A 240 2.41 2.02 20.85
N ALA A 241 3.33 1.79 19.91
CA ALA A 241 3.35 0.60 19.06
C ALA A 241 4.38 -0.43 19.54
N PHE A 242 3.98 -1.69 19.56
CA PHE A 242 4.88 -2.83 19.51
C PHE A 242 5.19 -3.18 18.07
N VAL A 243 6.46 -3.43 17.79
CA VAL A 243 6.98 -3.76 16.46
C VAL A 243 7.54 -5.17 16.55
N THR A 244 6.94 -6.11 15.82
CA THR A 244 7.38 -7.51 15.83
C THR A 244 7.77 -7.92 14.41
N PRO A 245 9.01 -8.37 14.17
CA PRO A 245 9.40 -8.85 12.86
C PRO A 245 8.72 -10.19 12.59
N GLU A 246 8.22 -10.36 11.37
CA GLU A 246 7.69 -11.62 10.87
C GLU A 246 8.59 -12.19 9.78
N ARG A 247 8.81 -13.50 9.83
CA ARG A 247 9.50 -14.23 8.77
C ARG A 247 8.47 -14.71 7.75
N LEU A 248 8.62 -14.25 6.52
CA LEU A 248 7.81 -14.69 5.39
C LEU A 248 8.63 -15.64 4.51
N PRO A 249 7.99 -16.53 3.74
CA PRO A 249 8.68 -17.37 2.77
C PRO A 249 9.36 -16.53 1.67
N GLY A 250 10.47 -17.04 1.13
CA GLY A 250 11.23 -16.39 0.05
C GLY A 250 12.07 -15.20 0.53
N GLN A 251 12.24 -14.20 -0.34
CA GLN A 251 12.93 -12.93 -0.04
C GLN A 251 11.99 -11.86 0.54
N ALA A 252 10.84 -12.26 1.05
CA ALA A 252 9.87 -11.35 1.65
C ALA A 252 10.16 -11.15 3.15
N HIS A 253 9.94 -9.93 3.61
CA HIS A 253 10.08 -9.52 4.98
C HIS A 253 8.74 -8.96 5.48
N GLY A 254 8.48 -9.09 6.78
CA GLY A 254 7.26 -8.57 7.39
C GLY A 254 7.52 -7.94 8.74
N ILE A 255 6.71 -6.95 9.10
CA ILE A 255 6.59 -6.41 10.45
C ILE A 255 5.11 -6.28 10.80
N VAL A 256 4.75 -6.72 12.00
CA VAL A 256 3.46 -6.42 12.60
C VAL A 256 3.62 -5.33 13.63
N PHE A 257 2.87 -4.26 13.43
CA PHE A 257 2.67 -3.19 14.39
C PHE A 257 1.39 -3.46 15.18
N SER A 258 1.44 -3.38 16.51
CA SER A 258 0.25 -3.50 17.36
C SER A 258 0.23 -2.38 18.39
N LEU A 259 -0.92 -1.75 18.60
CA LEU A 259 -1.07 -0.74 19.66
C LEU A 259 -1.04 -1.40 21.04
N LEU A 260 -0.33 -0.80 21.99
CA LEU A 260 -0.53 -1.04 23.41
C LEU A 260 -1.97 -0.68 23.72
N ASP A 261 -2.77 -1.65 24.14
CA ASP A 261 -4.02 -1.34 24.80
C ASP A 261 -3.66 -0.57 26.07
N ASN A 262 -3.92 0.74 26.06
CA ASN A 262 -3.87 1.59 27.25
C ASN A 262 -5.01 1.20 28.20
N ALA A 263 -5.00 -0.04 28.68
CA ALA A 263 -5.68 -0.45 29.88
C ALA A 263 -4.57 -0.65 30.91
N ALA A 264 -4.41 0.33 31.80
CA ALA A 264 -3.83 0.03 33.10
C ALA A 264 -4.75 -1.02 33.77
N CYS A 265 -4.44 -2.31 33.61
CA CYS A 265 -5.03 -3.41 34.36
C CYS A 265 -4.07 -4.59 34.33
N THR A 266 -3.53 -4.88 35.51
CA THR A 266 -2.93 -6.16 35.93
C THR A 266 -3.69 -7.35 35.32
N PRO A 267 -3.02 -8.44 34.88
CA PRO A 267 -3.73 -9.57 34.29
C PRO A 267 -4.60 -10.25 35.36
N PRO A 268 -5.93 -10.38 35.19
CA PRO A 268 -6.63 -11.45 35.87
C PRO A 268 -6.38 -12.72 35.06
N PHE A 269 -5.78 -13.69 35.72
CA PHE A 269 -5.80 -15.08 35.30
C PHE A 269 -7.23 -15.52 34.92
N ALA A 270 -7.34 -16.22 33.78
CA ALA A 270 -8.42 -17.12 33.35
C ALA A 270 -9.86 -16.55 33.35
N SER A 271 -10.59 -16.53 32.22
CA SER A 271 -11.07 -17.73 31.51
C SER A 271 -11.59 -17.33 30.11
N ARG A 272 -11.11 -17.96 29.02
CA ARG A 272 -11.82 -18.87 28.07
C ARG A 272 -13.33 -18.58 27.89
N THR A 273 -13.94 -18.54 26.70
CA THR A 273 -13.72 -19.30 25.45
C THR A 273 -14.61 -18.69 24.35
N THR A 274 -14.04 -17.87 23.46
CA THR A 274 -14.62 -17.49 22.16
C THR A 274 -13.55 -17.02 21.17
N SER A 275 -12.34 -16.67 21.62
CA SER A 275 -11.28 -16.14 20.75
C SER A 275 -10.62 -17.18 19.85
N ALA A 276 -10.58 -18.47 20.23
CA ALA A 276 -9.80 -19.46 19.48
C ALA A 276 -10.23 -19.62 18.02
N GLN A 277 -11.52 -19.49 17.73
CA GLN A 277 -12.06 -19.61 16.38
C GLN A 277 -11.75 -18.37 15.53
N GLN A 278 -11.70 -17.19 16.17
CA GLN A 278 -11.36 -15.92 15.52
C GLN A 278 -9.84 -15.78 15.35
N ASP A 279 -9.06 -16.27 16.32
CA ASP A 279 -7.60 -16.38 16.25
C ASP A 279 -7.18 -17.39 15.17
N GLU A 280 -7.92 -18.49 14.99
CA GLU A 280 -7.71 -19.48 13.93
C GLU A 280 -8.12 -18.93 12.55
N GLU A 281 -9.25 -18.22 12.45
CA GLU A 281 -9.66 -17.56 11.20
C GLU A 281 -8.69 -16.44 10.80
N ASP A 282 -8.18 -15.68 11.76
CA ASP A 282 -7.16 -14.65 11.55
C ASP A 282 -5.81 -15.26 11.16
N LEU A 283 -5.40 -16.38 11.76
CA LEU A 283 -4.20 -17.11 11.37
C LEU A 283 -4.35 -17.72 9.96
N GLU A 284 -5.50 -18.31 9.63
CA GLU A 284 -5.80 -18.77 8.28
C GLU A 284 -5.77 -17.60 7.30
N ARG A 285 -6.29 -16.43 7.65
CA ARG A 285 -6.26 -15.25 6.79
C ARG A 285 -4.84 -14.69 6.60
N ARG A 286 -3.99 -14.70 7.63
CA ARG A 286 -2.57 -14.34 7.52
C ARG A 286 -1.82 -15.31 6.61
N ARG A 287 -2.07 -16.62 6.74
CA ARG A 287 -1.52 -17.65 5.84
C ARG A 287 -2.01 -17.44 4.41
N PHE A 288 -3.29 -17.12 4.21
CA PHE A 288 -3.85 -16.81 2.90
C PHE A 288 -3.10 -15.65 2.24
N LEU A 289 -2.92 -14.54 2.96
CA LEU A 289 -2.28 -13.35 2.42
C LEU A 289 -0.78 -13.53 2.22
N ALA A 290 -0.09 -14.24 3.12
CA ALA A 290 1.32 -14.61 2.94
C ALA A 290 1.50 -15.50 1.71
N CYS A 291 0.62 -16.50 1.52
CA CYS A 291 0.63 -17.35 0.33
C CYS A 291 0.27 -16.54 -0.92
N ALA A 292 -0.76 -15.72 -0.91
CA ALA A 292 -1.12 -14.86 -2.04
C ALA A 292 0.05 -13.93 -2.42
N ALA A 293 0.68 -13.28 -1.43
CA ALA A 293 1.85 -12.44 -1.65
C ALA A 293 3.05 -13.22 -2.21
N ALA A 294 3.28 -14.46 -1.76
CA ALA A 294 4.32 -15.34 -2.30
C ALA A 294 4.02 -15.80 -3.74
N ILE A 295 2.75 -16.12 -4.05
CA ILE A 295 2.27 -16.38 -5.42
C ILE A 295 2.51 -15.14 -6.29
N PHE A 296 2.29 -13.94 -5.76
CA PHE A 296 2.52 -12.67 -6.46
C PHE A 296 3.98 -12.32 -6.69
N ALA A 297 4.87 -12.66 -5.77
CA ALA A 297 6.28 -12.30 -5.85
C ALA A 297 7.11 -13.23 -6.76
N ASN A 298 6.49 -14.19 -7.47
CA ASN A 298 7.16 -15.23 -8.27
C ASN A 298 8.28 -15.97 -7.50
N SER A 299 8.22 -15.97 -6.16
CA SER A 299 9.35 -16.34 -5.32
C SER A 299 9.31 -17.80 -4.88
N VAL A 300 8.19 -18.50 -5.09
CA VAL A 300 7.95 -19.87 -4.63
C VAL A 300 7.06 -20.58 -5.65
N PRO A 301 7.42 -21.80 -6.14
CA PRO A 301 6.55 -22.61 -6.99
C PRO A 301 5.20 -22.83 -6.31
N LEU A 302 4.09 -22.75 -7.05
CA LEU A 302 2.76 -23.01 -6.50
C LEU A 302 2.76 -24.34 -5.75
N SER A 303 3.40 -25.40 -6.27
CA SER A 303 3.55 -26.72 -5.63
C SER A 303 3.99 -26.69 -4.16
N GLU A 304 4.81 -25.73 -3.74
CA GLU A 304 5.33 -25.62 -2.37
C GLU A 304 4.39 -24.85 -1.41
N LEU A 305 3.49 -24.03 -1.94
CA LEU A 305 2.57 -23.18 -1.15
C LEU A 305 1.31 -23.91 -0.68
N TRP A 306 1.02 -25.08 -1.24
CA TRP A 306 -0.26 -25.78 -1.06
C TRP A 306 -0.27 -26.85 0.05
N LEU A 307 0.77 -26.91 0.87
CA LEU A 307 0.76 -27.69 2.13
C LEU A 307 -0.13 -27.06 3.24
N ALA A 308 -0.98 -26.09 2.90
CA ALA A 308 -1.92 -25.41 3.80
C ALA A 308 -3.28 -26.16 3.89
N THR A 309 -4.12 -25.80 4.86
CA THR A 309 -5.42 -26.47 5.12
C THR A 309 -6.35 -26.42 3.89
N PRO A 310 -7.24 -27.42 3.68
CA PRO A 310 -8.11 -27.50 2.49
C PRO A 310 -8.96 -26.25 2.21
N ARG A 311 -9.30 -25.48 3.25
CA ARG A 311 -10.04 -24.20 3.13
C ARG A 311 -9.20 -23.09 2.50
N LEU A 312 -7.92 -23.03 2.85
CA LEU A 312 -6.95 -22.09 2.30
C LEU A 312 -6.68 -22.38 0.83
N SER A 313 -6.50 -23.66 0.50
CA SER A 313 -6.35 -24.18 -0.85
C SER A 313 -7.50 -23.73 -1.76
N ASN A 314 -8.75 -23.81 -1.30
CA ASN A 314 -9.90 -23.41 -2.11
C ASN A 314 -9.93 -21.90 -2.39
N LYS A 315 -9.69 -21.07 -1.36
CA LYS A 315 -9.62 -19.61 -1.52
C LYS A 315 -8.47 -19.19 -2.44
N LEU A 316 -7.30 -19.82 -2.33
CA LEU A 316 -6.13 -19.54 -3.17
C LEU A 316 -6.38 -19.97 -4.62
N GLY A 317 -7.09 -21.08 -4.84
CA GLY A 317 -7.55 -21.53 -6.16
C GLY A 317 -8.41 -20.48 -6.86
N HIS A 318 -9.49 -20.04 -6.22
CA HIS A 318 -10.36 -18.99 -6.76
C HIS A 318 -9.65 -17.64 -6.95
N PHE A 319 -8.64 -17.35 -6.12
CA PHE A 319 -7.84 -16.15 -6.26
C PHE A 319 -6.93 -16.21 -7.49
N ALA A 320 -6.18 -17.31 -7.64
CA ALA A 320 -5.32 -17.54 -8.79
C ALA A 320 -6.13 -17.55 -10.10
N LEU A 321 -7.33 -18.13 -10.08
CA LEU A 321 -8.21 -18.18 -11.25
C LEU A 321 -8.64 -16.77 -11.71
N ARG A 322 -9.08 -15.91 -10.78
CA ARG A 322 -9.46 -14.53 -11.08
C ARG A 322 -8.29 -13.68 -11.60
N GLN A 323 -7.08 -13.92 -11.09
CA GLN A 323 -5.88 -13.26 -11.60
C GLN A 323 -5.58 -13.69 -13.04
N ALA A 324 -5.73 -14.97 -13.33
CA ALA A 324 -5.54 -15.50 -14.68
C ALA A 324 -6.57 -14.95 -15.67
N GLU A 325 -7.84 -14.86 -15.27
CA GLU A 325 -8.90 -14.22 -16.07
C GLU A 325 -8.59 -12.74 -16.35
N ALA A 326 -8.11 -12.00 -15.34
CA ALA A 326 -7.68 -10.61 -15.49
C ALA A 326 -6.48 -10.49 -16.46
N ALA A 327 -5.51 -11.39 -16.38
CA ALA A 327 -4.38 -11.43 -17.29
C ALA A 327 -4.78 -11.74 -18.74
N ILE A 328 -5.72 -12.66 -18.94
CA ILE A 328 -6.33 -12.93 -20.26
C ILE A 328 -7.00 -11.66 -20.80
N GLY A 329 -7.77 -10.95 -19.97
CA GLY A 329 -8.38 -9.66 -20.31
C GLY A 329 -7.35 -8.62 -20.74
N HIS A 330 -6.26 -8.49 -19.98
CA HIS A 330 -5.16 -7.57 -20.30
C HIS A 330 -4.45 -7.94 -21.61
N ALA A 331 -4.13 -9.22 -21.83
CA ALA A 331 -3.52 -9.70 -23.07
C ALA A 331 -4.41 -9.42 -24.29
N ARG A 332 -5.73 -9.61 -24.16
CA ARG A 332 -6.70 -9.25 -25.21
C ARG A 332 -6.71 -7.75 -25.49
N ALA A 333 -6.69 -6.91 -24.45
CA ALA A 333 -6.65 -5.46 -24.60
C ALA A 333 -5.36 -5.02 -25.34
N LEU A 334 -4.20 -5.55 -24.95
CA LEU A 334 -2.93 -5.29 -25.63
C LEU A 334 -3.00 -5.66 -27.12
N ALA A 335 -3.57 -6.82 -27.44
CA ALA A 335 -3.74 -7.26 -28.82
C ALA A 335 -4.70 -6.36 -29.62
N ALA A 336 -5.83 -5.94 -29.03
CA ALA A 336 -6.77 -5.01 -29.66
C ALA A 336 -6.12 -3.65 -29.99
N HIS A 337 -5.10 -3.25 -29.23
CA HIS A 337 -4.29 -2.05 -29.48
C HIS A 337 -3.08 -2.28 -30.40
N GLY A 338 -3.04 -3.41 -31.13
CA GLY A 338 -1.95 -3.71 -32.07
C GLY A 338 -0.62 -4.09 -31.40
N ARG A 339 -0.62 -4.40 -30.10
CA ARG A 339 0.58 -4.80 -29.33
C ARG A 339 0.67 -6.32 -29.18
N ALA A 340 0.61 -7.03 -30.30
CA ALA A 340 0.54 -8.50 -30.33
C ALA A 340 1.72 -9.20 -29.61
N ASP A 341 2.95 -8.68 -29.74
CA ASP A 341 4.12 -9.28 -29.08
C ASP A 341 4.09 -9.10 -27.55
N MET A 342 3.60 -7.96 -27.06
CA MET A 342 3.42 -7.73 -25.61
C MET A 342 2.31 -8.61 -25.06
N ALA A 343 1.19 -8.74 -25.79
CA ALA A 343 0.10 -9.65 -25.44
C ALA A 343 0.61 -11.10 -25.33
N ARG A 344 1.45 -11.55 -26.28
CA ARG A 344 2.07 -12.87 -26.27
C ARG A 344 3.00 -13.07 -25.08
N GLY A 345 3.86 -12.09 -24.81
CA GLY A 345 4.77 -12.12 -23.66
C GLY A 345 4.02 -12.21 -22.33
N ALA A 346 2.99 -11.39 -22.15
CA ALA A 346 2.14 -11.40 -20.96
C ALA A 346 1.43 -12.76 -20.79
N ALA A 347 0.84 -13.30 -21.87
CA ALA A 347 0.17 -14.61 -21.83
C ALA A 347 1.14 -15.76 -21.52
N ALA A 348 2.36 -15.74 -22.08
CA ALA A 348 3.36 -16.77 -21.85
C ALA A 348 3.90 -16.78 -20.41
N VAL A 349 4.11 -15.60 -19.82
CA VAL A 349 4.53 -15.47 -18.40
C VAL A 349 3.48 -16.05 -17.47
N GLU A 350 2.20 -15.72 -17.68
CA GLU A 350 1.11 -16.24 -16.85
C GLU A 350 0.84 -17.74 -17.12
N LEU A 351 0.97 -18.22 -18.35
CA LEU A 351 0.91 -19.65 -18.67
C LEU A 351 1.98 -20.43 -17.89
N HIS A 352 3.22 -19.95 -17.88
CA HIS A 352 4.30 -20.59 -17.16
C HIS A 352 4.04 -20.63 -15.65
N ARG A 353 3.52 -19.52 -15.09
CA ARG A 353 3.19 -19.37 -13.68
C ARG A 353 2.06 -20.31 -13.23
N LEU A 354 1.06 -20.52 -14.09
CA LEU A 354 -0.17 -21.23 -13.74
C LEU A 354 -0.23 -22.68 -14.24
N ARG A 355 0.80 -23.17 -14.94
CA ARG A 355 0.78 -24.51 -15.60
C ARG A 355 0.39 -25.66 -14.66
N ASP A 356 0.76 -25.55 -13.39
CA ASP A 356 0.52 -26.58 -12.39
C ASP A 356 -0.83 -26.38 -11.67
N LEU A 357 -1.53 -25.25 -11.86
CA LEU A 357 -2.78 -24.92 -11.16
C LEU A 357 -3.85 -26.04 -11.19
N PRO A 358 -4.12 -26.75 -12.31
CA PRO A 358 -5.16 -27.77 -12.35
C PRO A 358 -4.91 -28.97 -11.44
N THR A 359 -3.64 -29.33 -11.18
CA THR A 359 -3.29 -30.43 -10.28
C THR A 359 -3.31 -30.01 -8.82
N MET A 360 -3.46 -28.72 -8.57
CA MET A 360 -3.31 -28.10 -7.25
C MET A 360 -4.63 -27.65 -6.63
N VAL A 361 -5.65 -27.38 -7.43
CA VAL A 361 -6.96 -26.97 -6.92
C VAL A 361 -7.71 -28.13 -6.27
N PRO A 362 -8.41 -27.89 -5.15
CA PRO A 362 -8.92 -28.96 -4.29
C PRO A 362 -10.23 -29.55 -4.78
N THR A 363 -10.89 -28.91 -5.75
CA THR A 363 -12.16 -29.35 -6.30
C THR A 363 -12.04 -29.64 -7.79
N PRO A 364 -12.72 -30.69 -8.31
CA PRO A 364 -12.77 -30.96 -9.74
C PRO A 364 -13.29 -29.78 -10.57
N GLU A 365 -14.23 -29.01 -10.03
CA GLU A 365 -14.80 -27.82 -10.67
C GLU A 365 -13.74 -26.73 -10.93
N LEU A 366 -12.92 -26.44 -9.92
CA LEU A 366 -11.81 -25.49 -10.07
C LEU A 366 -10.74 -26.03 -11.02
N ALA A 367 -10.49 -27.35 -11.03
CA ALA A 367 -9.54 -27.96 -11.96
C ALA A 367 -9.97 -27.79 -13.42
N VAL A 368 -11.27 -27.96 -13.70
CA VAL A 368 -11.86 -27.71 -15.02
C VAL A 368 -11.72 -26.23 -15.40
N GLN A 369 -12.02 -25.30 -14.50
CA GLN A 369 -11.85 -23.88 -14.75
C GLN A 369 -10.38 -23.50 -15.00
N ALA A 370 -9.45 -24.05 -14.23
CA ALA A 370 -8.02 -23.83 -14.43
C ALA A 370 -7.54 -24.38 -15.78
N GLN A 371 -8.05 -25.54 -16.21
CA GLN A 371 -7.76 -26.12 -17.51
C GLN A 371 -8.26 -25.22 -18.66
N GLN A 372 -9.46 -24.62 -18.51
CA GLN A 372 -10.02 -23.69 -19.49
C GLN A 372 -9.15 -22.43 -19.64
N VAL A 373 -8.78 -21.82 -18.52
CA VAL A 373 -7.88 -20.66 -18.48
C VAL A 373 -6.52 -20.97 -19.12
N LEU A 374 -5.92 -22.12 -18.81
CA LEU A 374 -4.65 -22.52 -19.41
C LEU A 374 -4.76 -22.78 -20.92
N SER A 375 -5.86 -23.37 -21.38
CA SER A 375 -6.13 -23.55 -22.82
C SER A 375 -6.25 -22.21 -23.54
N GLU A 376 -6.87 -21.23 -22.89
CA GLU A 376 -7.05 -19.88 -23.44
C GLU A 376 -5.72 -19.11 -23.48
N LEU A 377 -4.93 -19.14 -22.40
CA LEU A 377 -3.58 -18.57 -22.37
C LEU A 377 -2.66 -19.23 -23.41
N THR A 378 -2.77 -20.55 -23.61
CA THR A 378 -2.00 -21.29 -24.64
C THR A 378 -2.39 -20.79 -26.03
N THR A 379 -3.69 -20.63 -26.26
CA THR A 379 -4.21 -20.12 -27.54
C THR A 379 -3.71 -18.70 -27.79
N LEU A 380 -3.80 -17.80 -26.80
CA LEU A 380 -3.26 -16.43 -26.92
C LEU A 380 -1.73 -16.45 -27.16
N SER A 381 -0.99 -17.29 -26.47
CA SER A 381 0.46 -17.42 -26.67
C SER A 381 0.83 -17.94 -28.06
N GLN A 382 -0.01 -18.78 -28.68
CA GLN A 382 0.26 -19.39 -29.99
C GLN A 382 -0.29 -18.55 -31.16
N HIS A 383 -1.51 -18.03 -31.07
CA HIS A 383 -2.20 -17.35 -32.19
C HIS A 383 -1.47 -16.10 -32.67
N TYR A 384 -0.79 -15.38 -31.76
CA TYR A 384 -0.06 -14.19 -32.17
C TYR A 384 1.23 -14.50 -32.94
N SER A 385 1.63 -15.77 -33.16
CA SER A 385 2.84 -16.10 -33.93
C SER A 385 2.67 -16.06 -35.46
N VAL A 386 1.45 -15.88 -35.98
CA VAL A 386 1.14 -16.09 -37.41
C VAL A 386 0.85 -14.78 -38.16
N ILE A 387 0.76 -13.65 -37.47
CA ILE A 387 0.55 -12.34 -38.10
C ILE A 387 1.91 -11.63 -38.18
N GLN A 388 2.64 -11.85 -39.28
CA GLN A 388 3.77 -11.03 -39.71
C GLN A 388 3.37 -10.17 -40.91
#